data_AF-A0A520EDT2-F1
#
_entry.id   AF-A0A520EDT2-F1
#
_cell.length_a   1.000
_cell.length_b   1.000
_cell.length_c   1.000
_cell.angle_alpha   90.00
_cell.angle_beta   90.00
_cell.angle_gamma   90.00
#
_symmetry.space_group_name_H-M   'P 1'
#
loop_
_entity.id
_entity.type
_entity.pdbx_description
1 polymer ?
#
loop_
_entity_poly.entity_id
_entity_poly.type
_entity_poly.pdbx_seq_one_letter_code
_entity_poly.pdbx_strand_id
1 'polypeptide(L)' 'VNTPGQSGNPASPHYRDLAATWAEGKYFPLTYSREAVRKVTRERVVLTPQ' A
#
# COMPACT_ATOMS: atom_id res chain seq x y z
N VAL A 1 5.92 -4.41 -7.23
CA VAL A 1 6.31 -4.03 -5.85
C VAL A 1 7.13 -2.77 -5.95
N ASN A 2 6.76 -1.69 -5.25
CA ASN A 2 7.52 -0.45 -5.29
C ASN A 2 8.39 -0.38 -4.04
N THR A 3 9.70 -0.29 -4.24
CA THR A 3 10.67 -0.21 -3.15
C THR A 3 10.97 1.22 -2.73
N PRO A 4 11.34 1.42 -1.44
CA PRO A 4 11.35 0.43 -0.36
C PRO A 4 9.96 0.19 0.26
N GLY A 5 8.99 1.07 0.01
CA GLY A 5 7.61 1.02 0.51
C GLY A 5 6.73 2.00 -0.28
N GLN A 6 5.45 2.11 0.08
CA GLN A 6 4.51 3.02 -0.60
C GLN A 6 4.50 4.45 -0.01
N SER A 7 5.09 4.66 1.17
CA SER A 7 5.10 5.96 1.84
C SER A 7 6.47 6.62 1.75
N GLY A 8 6.49 7.93 1.48
CA GLY A 8 7.71 8.75 1.57
C GLY A 8 8.03 9.25 3.00
N ASN A 9 7.14 9.05 3.97
CA ASN A 9 7.35 9.52 5.35
C ASN A 9 8.14 8.47 6.16
N PRO A 10 9.34 8.78 6.69
CA PRO A 10 10.16 7.84 7.47
C PRO A 10 9.48 7.26 8.72
N ALA A 11 8.51 7.96 9.29
CA ALA A 11 7.75 7.49 10.45
C ALA A 11 6.58 6.56 10.08
N SER A 12 6.26 6.43 8.80
CA SER A 12 5.18 5.55 8.33
C SER A 12 5.58 4.08 8.41
N PRO A 13 4.68 3.18 8.85
CA PRO A 13 4.93 1.74 8.73
C PRO A 13 5.14 1.30 7.28
N HIS A 14 4.60 2.06 6.32
CA HIS A 14 4.71 1.78 4.87
C HIS A 14 5.92 2.44 4.20
N TYR A 15 6.88 2.94 4.98
CA TYR A 15 8.08 3.57 4.44
C TYR A 15 9.02 2.57 3.77
N ARG A 16 9.16 1.37 4.33
CA ARG A 16 10.14 0.36 3.88
C ARG A 16 9.66 -1.10 3.95
N ASP A 17 8.36 -1.31 4.14
CA ASP A 17 7.75 -2.62 4.36
C ASP A 17 7.76 -3.54 3.13
N LEU A 18 8.07 -3.01 1.95
CA LEU A 18 8.12 -3.78 0.69
C LEU A 18 9.54 -4.17 0.26
N ALA A 19 10.57 -3.74 0.99
CA ALA A 19 11.97 -3.96 0.62
C ALA A 19 12.33 -5.45 0.49
N ALA A 20 11.93 -6.28 1.46
CA ALA A 20 12.19 -7.72 1.44
C ALA A 20 11.47 -8.41 0.27
N THR A 21 10.18 -8.11 0.07
CA THR A 21 9.38 -8.68 -1.03
C THR A 21 9.99 -8.38 -2.41
N TRP A 22 10.49 -7.17 -2.62
CA TRP A 22 11.20 -6.82 -3.85
C TRP A 22 12.54 -7.51 -3.98
N ALA A 23 13.33 -7.59 -2.91
CA ALA A 23 14.64 -8.26 -2.92
C ALA A 23 14.49 -9.75 -3.27
N GLU A 24 13.38 -10.36 -2.86
CA GLU A 24 13.01 -11.74 -3.19
C GLU A 24 12.37 -11.88 -4.59
N GLY A 25 12.21 -10.79 -5.36
CA GLY A 25 11.56 -10.80 -6.68
C GLY A 25 10.08 -11.16 -6.65
N LYS A 26 9.44 -11.09 -5.47
CA LYS A 26 8.03 -11.47 -5.27
C LYS A 26 7.10 -10.34 -5.69
N TYR A 27 5.88 -10.74 -6.03
CA TYR A 27 4.78 -9.84 -6.36
C TYR A 27 3.65 -10.00 -5.33
N PHE A 28 2.80 -8.99 -5.23
CA PHE A 28 1.54 -9.07 -4.49
C PHE A 28 0.38 -8.57 -5.37
N PRO A 29 -0.87 -8.97 -5.07
CA PRO A 29 -2.02 -8.60 -5.89
C PRO A 29 -2.28 -7.09 -5.92
N LEU A 30 -2.50 -6.53 -7.11
CA LEU A 30 -3.06 -5.19 -7.29
C LEU A 30 -4.58 -5.31 -7.47
N THR A 31 -5.33 -5.19 -6.38
CA THR A 31 -6.79 -5.37 -6.39
C THR A 31 -7.49 -4.25 -7.17
N TYR A 32 -8.45 -4.59 -8.03
CA TYR A 32 -9.12 -3.62 -8.90
C TYR A 32 -10.60 -3.42 -8.57
N SER A 33 -11.38 -4.49 -8.33
CA SER A 33 -12.80 -4.34 -8.04
C SER A 33 -13.02 -3.66 -6.69
N ARG A 34 -14.13 -2.92 -6.57
CA ARG A 34 -14.49 -2.19 -5.34
C ARG A 34 -14.51 -3.12 -4.13
N GLU A 35 -15.05 -4.31 -4.30
CA GLU A 35 -15.15 -5.32 -3.24
C GLU A 35 -13.77 -5.83 -2.84
N ALA A 36 -12.89 -6.10 -3.80
CA ALA A 36 -11.53 -6.57 -3.53
C ALA A 36 -10.70 -5.49 -2.84
N VAL A 37 -10.76 -4.24 -3.30
CA VAL A 37 -10.10 -3.09 -2.67
C VAL A 37 -10.58 -2.92 -1.23
N ARG A 38 -11.90 -2.96 -1.00
CA ARG A 38 -12.48 -2.86 0.36
C ARG A 38 -11.97 -3.94 1.31
N LYS A 39 -11.79 -5.18 0.83
CA LYS A 39 -11.27 -6.29 1.66
C LYS A 39 -9.84 -6.07 2.14
N VAL A 40 -9.00 -5.38 1.36
CA VAL A 40 -7.59 -5.14 1.69
C VAL A 40 -7.31 -3.70 2.19
N THR A 41 -8.35 -2.88 2.37
CA THR A 41 -8.21 -1.49 2.81
C THR A 41 -7.83 -1.43 4.29
N ARG A 42 -6.67 -0.83 4.60
CA ARG A 42 -6.25 -0.56 5.99
C ARG A 42 -6.89 0.70 6.58
N GLU A 43 -7.00 1.76 5.78
CA GLU A 43 -7.49 3.07 6.19
C GLU A 43 -8.27 3.73 5.06
N ARG A 44 -9.32 4.50 5.40
CA ARG A 44 -10.14 5.24 4.44
C ARG A 44 -10.46 6.63 4.99
N VAL A 45 -10.04 7.65 4.25
CA VAL A 45 -10.38 9.06 4.52
C VAL A 45 -11.40 9.52 3.49
N VAL A 46 -12.46 10.20 3.94
CA VAL A 46 -13.46 10.83 3.06
C VAL A 46 -13.34 12.33 3.23
N LEU A 47 -13.00 13.01 2.14
CA LEU A 47 -12.90 14.47 2.10
C LEU A 47 -14.15 15.03 1.43
N THR A 48 -14.73 16.06 2.01
CA THR A 48 -15.87 16.80 1.44
C THR A 48 -15.43 18.26 1.23
N PRO A 49 -15.61 18.83 0.03
CA PRO A 49 -15.39 20.26 -0.18
C PRO A 49 -16.32 21.10 0.71
N GLN A 50 -15.89 22.31 1.05
CA GLN A 50 -16.76 23.31 1.70
C GLN A 50 -17.59 24.07 0.67
#